data_AF-A0A7V2F2U9-F1
#
_entry.id   AF-A0A7V2F2U9-F1
#
_cell.length_a   1.000
_cell.length_b   1.000
_cell.length_c   1.000
_cell.angle_alpha   90.00
_cell.angle_beta   90.00
_cell.angle_gamma   90.00
#
_symmetry.space_group_name_H-M   'P 1'
#
loop_
_entity.id
_entity.type
_entity.pdbx_description
1 polymer ?
#
loop_
_entity_poly.entity_id
_entity_poly.type
_entity_poly.pdbx_seq_one_letter_code
_entity_poly.pdbx_strand_id
1 'polypeptide(L)' 'MKSITWRILGIVLLGLISYIITRDWQEMAIITAIFHGIRVILYYFHERIWERVSWGK' A
#
# COMPACT_ATOMS: atom_id res chain seq x y z
N MET A 1 -7.66 -14.05 -9.78
CA MET A 1 -8.88 -13.21 -9.74
C MET A 1 -9.13 -12.63 -8.35
N LYS A 2 -9.28 -13.45 -7.27
CA LYS A 2 -9.55 -12.95 -5.90
C LYS A 2 -8.55 -11.90 -5.38
N SER A 3 -7.25 -12.08 -5.60
CA SER A 3 -6.20 -11.14 -5.14
C SER A 3 -6.28 -9.76 -5.82
N ILE A 4 -6.63 -9.70 -7.10
CA ILE A 4 -6.78 -8.44 -7.84
C ILE A 4 -7.99 -7.67 -7.32
N THR A 5 -9.12 -8.35 -7.12
CA THR A 5 -10.33 -7.74 -6.52
C THR A 5 -10.01 -7.12 -5.16
N TRP A 6 -9.26 -7.82 -4.31
CA TRP A 6 -8.90 -7.32 -2.98
C TRP A 6 -7.98 -6.09 -3.03
N ARG A 7 -7.04 -6.05 -3.99
CA ARG A 7 -6.16 -4.90 -4.19
C ARG A 7 -6.93 -3.67 -4.67
N ILE A 8 -7.83 -3.83 -5.64
CA ILE A 8 -8.64 -2.73 -6.18
C ILE A 8 -9.55 -2.17 -5.07
N LEU A 9 -10.21 -3.03 -4.31
CA LEU A 9 -11.04 -2.61 -3.18
C LEU A 9 -10.24 -1.82 -2.14
N GLY A 10 -9.02 -2.25 -1.83
CA GLY A 10 -8.13 -1.53 -0.90
C GLY A 10 -7.74 -0.14 -1.40
N ILE A 11 -7.39 0.00 -2.69
CA ILE A 11 -7.04 1.29 -3.30
C ILE A 11 -8.25 2.24 -3.25
N VAL A 12 -9.42 1.75 -3.67
CA VAL A 12 -10.65 2.54 -3.71
C VAL A 12 -11.06 2.96 -2.29
N LEU A 13 -11.01 2.06 -1.32
CA LEU A 13 -11.37 2.36 0.06
C LEU A 13 -10.43 3.41 0.68
N LEU A 14 -9.12 3.27 0.48
CA LEU A 14 -8.16 4.25 0.97
C LEU A 14 -8.37 5.62 0.34
N GLY A 15 -8.58 5.66 -0.99
CA GLY A 15 -8.88 6.91 -1.69
C GLY A 15 -10.15 7.55 -1.16
N LEU A 16 -11.24 6.79 -1.02
CA LEU A 16 -12.51 7.29 -0.49
C LEU A 16 -12.38 7.85 0.93
N ILE A 17 -11.72 7.11 1.84
CA ILE A 17 -11.51 7.56 3.21
C ILE A 17 -10.66 8.84 3.22
N SER A 18 -9.59 8.87 2.43
CA SER A 18 -8.70 10.03 2.35
C SER A 18 -9.47 11.26 1.84
N TYR A 19 -10.26 11.12 0.78
CA TYR A 19 -11.09 12.21 0.25
C TYR A 19 -12.18 12.67 1.21
N ILE A 20 -12.83 11.75 1.94
CA ILE A 20 -13.87 12.12 2.91
C ILE A 20 -13.28 13.01 4.02
N ILE A 21 -12.04 12.72 4.43
CA ILE A 21 -11.33 13.44 5.48
C ILE A 21 -10.77 14.77 4.95
N THR A 22 -10.07 14.76 3.81
CA THR A 22 -9.38 15.95 3.28
C THR A 22 -10.31 16.88 2.52
N ARG A 23 -11.39 16.34 1.92
CA ARG A 23 -12.27 17.02 0.96
C ARG A 23 -11.55 17.60 -0.24
N ASP A 24 -10.35 17.10 -0.52
CA ASP A 24 -9.46 17.57 -1.58
C ASP A 24 -8.95 16.39 -2.42
N TRP A 25 -9.07 16.52 -3.74
CA TRP A 25 -8.71 15.48 -4.70
C TRP A 25 -7.20 15.32 -4.86
N GLN A 26 -6.43 16.40 -4.74
CA GLN A 26 -4.98 16.37 -4.85
C GLN A 26 -4.38 15.67 -3.62
N GLU A 27 -4.82 16.03 -2.42
CA GLU A 27 -4.41 15.36 -1.18
C GLU A 27 -4.78 13.88 -1.16
N MET A 28 -6.00 13.53 -1.59
CA MET A 28 -6.41 12.12 -1.76
C MET A 28 -5.43 11.35 -2.66
N ALA A 29 -5.10 11.91 -3.81
CA ALA A 29 -4.21 11.28 -4.79
C ALA A 29 -2.79 11.11 -4.22
N ILE A 30 -2.26 12.14 -3.56
CA ILE A 30 -0.94 12.12 -2.92
C ILE A 30 -0.91 11.05 -1.83
N ILE A 31 -1.87 11.02 -0.90
CA ILE A 31 -1.95 10.03 0.18
C ILE A 31 -2.00 8.61 -0.40
N THR A 32 -2.88 8.38 -1.38
CA THR A 32 -3.05 7.06 -2.00
C THR A 32 -1.76 6.62 -2.71
N ALA A 33 -1.11 7.51 -3.46
CA ALA A 33 0.13 7.20 -4.16
C ALA A 33 1.27 6.89 -3.19
N ILE A 34 1.47 7.74 -2.17
CA ILE A 34 2.51 7.57 -1.15
C ILE A 34 2.31 6.25 -0.40
N PHE A 35 1.09 5.94 0.04
CA PHE A 35 0.81 4.70 0.77
C PHE A 35 1.20 3.45 -0.04
N HIS A 36 0.85 3.41 -1.33
CA HIS A 36 1.19 2.30 -2.20
C HIS A 36 2.70 2.25 -2.51
N GLY A 37 3.34 3.41 -2.67
CA GLY A 37 4.80 3.50 -2.84
C GLY A 37 5.55 2.97 -1.61
N ILE A 38 5.17 3.40 -0.41
CA ILE A 38 5.74 2.91 0.85
C ILE A 38 5.55 1.41 0.97
N ARG A 39 4.38 0.86 0.61
CA ARG A 39 4.15 -0.60 0.62
C ARG A 39 5.14 -1.36 -0.26
N VAL A 40 5.45 -0.85 -1.46
CA VAL A 40 6.44 -1.47 -2.35
C VAL A 40 7.82 -1.43 -1.72
N ILE A 41 8.22 -0.28 -1.16
CA ILE A 41 9.50 -0.12 -0.49
C ILE A 41 9.60 -1.07 0.71
N LEU A 42 8.59 -1.10 1.57
CA LEU A 42 8.53 -1.98 2.73
C LEU A 42 8.56 -3.45 2.31
N TYR A 43 7.85 -3.83 1.24
CA TYR A 43 7.88 -5.19 0.71
C TYR A 43 9.29 -5.58 0.27
N TYR A 44 9.97 -4.71 -0.48
CA TYR A 44 11.35 -4.93 -0.91
C TYR A 44 12.32 -5.09 0.28
N PHE A 45 12.25 -4.20 1.26
CA PHE A 45 13.11 -4.31 2.45
C PHE A 45 12.76 -5.54 3.29
N HIS A 46 11.48 -5.86 3.41
CA HIS A 46 11.03 -7.06 4.11
C HIS A 46 11.61 -8.31 3.47
N GLU A 47 11.48 -8.48 2.14
CA GLU A 47 12.11 -9.60 1.41
C GLU A 47 13.62 -9.61 1.60
N ARG A 48 14.28 -8.45 1.46
CA ARG A 48 15.74 -8.35 1.59
C ARG A 48 16.25 -8.73 2.98
N ILE A 49 15.51 -8.35 4.03
CA ILE A 49 15.80 -8.73 5.41
C ILE A 49 15.51 -10.21 5.60
N TRP A 50 14.38 -10.71 5.08
CA TRP A 50 14.00 -12.12 5.16
C TRP A 50 15.03 -13.05 4.51
N GLU A 51 15.64 -12.65 3.39
CA GLU A 51 16.75 -13.38 2.77
C GLU A 51 18.03 -13.40 3.63
N ARG A 52 18.27 -12.35 4.42
CA ARG A 52 19.44 -12.25 5.30
C ARG A 52 19.23 -12.96 6.63
N VAL A 53 17.98 -13.05 7.08
CA VAL A 53 17.60 -13.75 8.28
C VAL A 53 17.29 -15.19 7.89
N SER A 54 18.25 -16.10 8.06
CA SER A 54 17.99 -17.53 7.91
C SER A 54 17.03 -18.00 9.01
N TRP A 55 15.73 -17.81 8.81
CA TRP A 55 14.72 -18.48 9.61
C TRP A 55 14.77 -19.96 9.22
N GLY A 56 15.41 -20.77 10.06
CA GLY A 56 15.58 -22.20 9.84
C GLY A 56 16.95 -22.59 9.28
N LYS A 57 17.96 -22.63 10.17
CA LYS A 57 18.56 -23.94 10.45
C LYS A 57 17.74 -24.60 11.55
#